data_AF-A0A6S6SFR8-F1
#
_entry.id   AF-A0A6S6SFR8-F1
#
_cell.length_a   1.000
_cell.length_b   1.000
_cell.length_c   1.000
_cell.angle_alpha   90.00
_cell.angle_beta   90.00
_cell.angle_gamma   90.00
#
_symmetry.space_group_name_H-M   'P 1'
#
loop_
_entity.id
_entity.type
_entity.pdbx_description
1 polymer ?
#
loop_
_entity_poly.entity_id
_entity_poly.type
_entity_poly.pdbx_seq_one_letter_code
_entity_poly.pdbx_strand_id
1 'polypeptide(L)'
;MNKPKVIKSYENLSEELLEQIKLTYPRGFLRHLISFSDGKGIRQKGLPFETEDKYYLIKMSPAKAKGIIEEDDDFDDAGNLKTKVRDKYLDNQSDLEFLDSNNNEAKREAYE
;
A
#
# COMPACT_ATOMS: atom_id res chain seq x y z
N MET A 1 -0.03 21.99 -3.30
CA MET A 1 -0.94 21.50 -2.25
C MET A 1 -0.18 20.48 -1.41
N ASN A 2 -0.19 20.59 -0.08
CA ASN A 2 0.59 19.71 0.79
C ASN A 2 -0.25 18.45 1.04
N LYS A 3 0.13 17.31 0.45
CA LYS A 3 -0.56 16.04 0.73
C LYS A 3 -0.47 15.74 2.23
N PRO A 4 -1.57 15.40 2.91
CA PRO A 4 -1.53 15.09 4.33
C PRO A 4 -0.61 13.88 4.55
N LYS A 5 0.34 14.02 5.48
CA LYS A 5 1.27 12.95 5.85
C LYS A 5 0.64 12.07 6.91
N VAL A 6 0.46 10.78 6.58
CA VAL A 6 -0.14 9.79 7.47
C VAL A 6 0.90 8.76 7.82
N ILE A 7 1.13 8.56 9.10
CA ILE A 7 2.09 7.57 9.58
C ILE A 7 1.29 6.37 10.09
N LYS A 8 1.46 5.20 9.47
CA LYS A 8 0.80 3.95 9.85
C LYS A 8 1.83 2.85 10.10
N SER A 9 1.49 1.85 10.88
CA SER A 9 2.30 0.62 10.97
C SER A 9 1.86 -0.36 9.89
N TYR A 10 2.76 -1.20 9.39
CA TYR A 10 2.44 -2.19 8.34
C TYR A 10 1.26 -3.10 8.72
N GLU A 11 1.23 -3.55 9.97
CA GLU A 11 0.17 -4.38 10.56
C GLU A 11 -1.20 -3.69 10.67
N ASN A 12 -1.25 -2.36 10.55
CA ASN A 12 -2.48 -1.56 10.61
C ASN A 12 -2.88 -1.01 9.24
N LEU A 13 -2.29 -1.54 8.17
CA LEU A 13 -2.69 -1.24 6.80
C LEU A 13 -3.91 -2.08 6.41
N SER A 14 -4.82 -1.47 5.65
CA SER A 14 -5.89 -2.20 4.99
C SER A 14 -5.31 -3.09 3.90
N GLU A 15 -6.01 -4.17 3.56
CA GLU A 15 -5.62 -5.10 2.49
C GLU A 15 -5.40 -4.34 1.17
N GLU A 16 -6.30 -3.44 0.79
CA GLU A 16 -6.16 -2.60 -0.41
C GLU A 16 -4.84 -1.81 -0.46
N LEU A 17 -4.43 -1.25 0.67
CA LEU A 17 -3.19 -0.49 0.80
C LEU A 17 -1.96 -1.42 0.68
N LEU A 18 -2.05 -2.62 1.25
CA LEU A 18 -1.01 -3.65 1.14
C LEU A 18 -0.87 -4.10 -0.31
N GLU A 19 -1.97 -4.36 -1.00
CA GLU A 19 -2.01 -4.74 -2.41
C GLU A 19 -1.35 -3.64 -3.27
N GLN A 20 -1.72 -2.37 -3.07
CA GLN A 20 -1.11 -1.25 -3.79
C GLN A 20 0.40 -1.13 -3.52
N ILE A 21 0.84 -1.32 -2.28
CA ILE A 21 2.26 -1.31 -1.92
C ILE A 21 2.99 -2.45 -2.63
N LYS A 22 2.42 -3.67 -2.62
CA LYS A 22 2.97 -4.85 -3.31
C LYS A 22 3.08 -4.60 -4.82
N LEU A 23 2.04 -4.04 -5.45
CA LEU A 23 2.02 -3.66 -6.87
C LEU A 23 3.05 -2.59 -7.22
N THR A 24 3.24 -1.62 -6.33
CA THR A 24 4.22 -0.53 -6.51
C THR A 24 5.65 -1.02 -6.33
N TYR A 25 5.87 -1.96 -5.42
CA TYR A 25 7.17 -2.53 -5.08
C TYR A 25 7.24 -4.04 -5.38
N PRO A 26 7.12 -4.45 -6.66
CA PRO A 26 7.08 -5.86 -7.03
C PRO A 26 8.42 -6.56 -6.85
N ARG A 27 9.51 -5.84 -6.61
CA ARG A 27 10.84 -6.38 -6.28
C ARG A 27 11.16 -6.31 -4.79
N GLY A 28 10.12 -6.16 -3.97
CA GLY A 28 10.23 -5.96 -2.53
C GLY A 28 10.43 -4.50 -2.12
N PHE A 29 9.99 -4.21 -0.90
CA PHE A 29 10.01 -2.87 -0.31
C PHE A 29 11.19 -2.64 0.66
N LEU A 30 11.99 -3.69 0.95
CA LEU A 30 13.12 -3.62 1.89
C LEU A 30 14.13 -2.52 1.55
N ARG A 31 14.48 -2.38 0.27
CA ARG A 31 15.44 -1.37 -0.22
C ARG A 31 14.87 0.05 -0.25
N HIS A 32 13.56 0.19 -0.16
CA HIS A 32 12.86 1.48 -0.22
C HIS A 32 12.60 2.08 1.18
N LEU A 33 12.99 1.39 2.24
CA LEU A 33 12.85 1.86 3.62
C LEU A 33 13.73 3.08 3.89
N ILE A 34 13.12 4.19 4.32
CA ILE A 34 13.81 5.40 4.74
C ILE A 34 13.85 5.49 6.27
N SER A 35 14.89 6.12 6.81
CA SER A 35 14.97 6.39 8.25
C SER A 35 14.40 7.77 8.56
N PHE A 36 13.49 7.85 9.52
CA PHE A 36 12.87 9.10 9.95
C PHE A 36 12.76 9.17 11.47
N SER A 37 12.61 10.39 12.00
CA SER A 37 12.30 10.58 13.42
C SER A 37 10.80 10.76 13.57
N ASP A 38 10.18 9.94 14.42
CA ASP A 38 8.78 10.12 14.78
C ASP A 38 8.60 11.37 15.66
N GLY A 39 7.36 11.78 15.92
CA GLY A 39 7.03 12.93 16.79
C GLY A 39 7.59 12.84 18.22
N LYS A 40 8.07 11.65 18.63
CA LYS A 40 8.71 11.37 19.92
C LYS A 40 10.26 11.46 19.87
N GLY A 41 10.86 11.84 18.75
CA GLY A 41 12.33 11.87 18.60
C GLY A 41 12.99 10.50 18.39
N ILE A 42 12.19 9.44 18.28
CA ILE A 42 12.69 8.07 18.09
C ILE A 42 12.98 7.84 16.60
N ARG A 43 14.21 7.43 16.28
CA ARG A 43 14.58 7.02 14.93
C ARG A 43 13.90 5.71 14.59
N GLN A 44 13.01 5.75 13.61
CA GLN A 44 12.33 4.59 13.06
C GLN A 44 12.66 4.46 11.57
N LYS A 45 12.41 3.28 11.01
CA LYS A 45 12.38 3.11 9.56
C LYS A 45 10.94 3.02 9.09
N GLY A 46 10.70 3.52 7.89
CA GLY A 46 9.40 3.40 7.27
C GLY A 46 9.48 3.37 5.76
N LEU A 47 8.49 2.74 5.14
CA LEU A 47 8.33 2.72 3.70
C LEU A 47 7.56 3.98 3.29
N PRO A 48 8.12 4.86 2.46
CA PRO A 48 7.39 5.96 1.87
C PRO A 48 6.45 5.40 0.79
N PHE A 49 5.17 5.77 0.85
CA PHE A 49 4.17 5.37 -0.12
C PHE A 49 3.25 6.54 -0.40
N GLU A 50 3.21 7.00 -1.63
CA GLU A 50 2.40 8.16 -2.02
C GLU A 50 1.18 7.69 -2.81
N THR A 51 -0.01 8.06 -2.34
CA THR A 51 -1.26 7.88 -3.08
C THR A 51 -1.73 9.22 -3.66
N GLU A 52 -2.82 9.19 -4.42
CA GLU A 52 -3.43 10.41 -4.96
C GLU A 52 -3.89 11.34 -3.84
N ASP A 53 -4.53 10.79 -2.81
CA ASP A 53 -5.04 11.57 -1.67
C ASP A 53 -3.99 11.94 -0.62
N LYS A 54 -3.07 11.03 -0.25
CA LYS A 54 -2.25 11.17 0.97
C LYS A 54 -0.84 10.61 0.80
N TYR A 55 0.07 11.09 1.63
CA TYR A 55 1.42 10.55 1.73
C TYR A 55 1.52 9.64 2.95
N TYR A 56 1.66 8.34 2.73
CA TYR A 56 1.81 7.34 3.78
C TYR A 56 3.28 7.08 4.10
N LEU A 57 3.57 6.98 5.39
CA LEU A 57 4.85 6.51 5.89
C LEU A 57 4.61 5.29 6.76
N ILE A 58 4.91 4.12 6.20
CA ILE A 58 4.59 2.84 6.83
C ILE A 58 5.75 2.42 7.73
N LYS A 59 5.58 2.59 9.04
CA LYS A 59 6.51 2.18 10.08
C LYS A 59 6.72 0.67 10.06
N MET A 60 7.96 0.25 9.80
CA MET A 60 8.40 -1.14 9.94
C MET A 60 9.92 -1.23 10.11
N SER A 61 10.38 -2.30 10.75
CA SER A 61 11.82 -2.61 10.82
C SER A 61 12.27 -3.33 9.54
N PRO A 62 13.55 -3.22 9.14
CA PRO A 62 14.05 -3.94 7.97
C PRO A 62 14.03 -5.46 8.18
N ALA A 63 14.22 -5.92 9.41
CA ALA A 63 14.05 -7.33 9.76
C ALA A 63 12.61 -7.80 9.55
N LYS A 64 11.62 -7.00 9.97
CA LYS A 64 10.20 -7.28 9.76
C LYS A 64 9.84 -7.27 8.28
N ALA A 65 10.35 -6.31 7.51
CA ALA A 65 10.14 -6.26 6.07
C ALA A 65 10.65 -7.51 5.36
N LYS A 66 11.85 -7.98 5.73
CA LYS A 66 12.43 -9.21 5.21
C LYS A 66 11.59 -10.43 5.59
N GLY A 67 11.22 -10.54 6.87
CA GLY A 67 10.35 -11.61 7.37
C GLY A 67 9.00 -11.66 6.65
N ILE A 68 8.35 -10.50 6.46
CA ILE A 68 7.11 -10.43 5.67
C ILE A 68 7.34 -10.99 4.27
N ILE A 69 8.36 -10.56 3.53
CA ILE A 69 8.61 -11.05 2.17
C ILE A 69 8.92 -12.55 2.15
N GLU A 70 9.64 -13.07 3.15
CA GLU A 70 10.00 -14.48 3.25
C GLU A 70 8.83 -15.38 3.71
N GLU A 71 7.92 -14.85 4.52
CA GLU A 71 6.76 -15.58 5.07
C GLU A 71 5.50 -15.45 4.21
N ASP A 72 5.45 -14.44 3.33
CA ASP A 72 4.29 -14.11 2.51
C ASP A 72 4.35 -14.89 1.17
N ASP A 73 3.37 -15.77 0.96
CA ASP A 73 3.27 -16.60 -0.24
C ASP A 73 3.07 -15.76 -1.52
N ASP A 74 2.78 -14.47 -1.42
CA ASP A 74 2.67 -13.62 -2.58
C ASP A 74 4.02 -13.35 -3.27
N PHE A 75 5.14 -13.54 -2.55
CA PHE A 75 6.48 -13.34 -3.07
C PHE A 75 7.18 -14.67 -3.43
N ASP A 76 8.07 -14.61 -4.41
CA ASP A 76 8.95 -15.73 -4.78
C ASP A 76 10.21 -15.79 -3.90
N ASP A 77 11.02 -16.85 -4.03
CA ASP A 77 12.29 -17.03 -3.30
C ASP A 77 13.31 -15.90 -3.51
N ALA A 78 13.13 -15.08 -4.55
CA ALA A 78 13.94 -13.92 -4.83
C ALA A 78 13.35 -12.61 -4.24
N GLY A 79 12.23 -12.69 -3.54
CA GLY A 79 11.52 -11.57 -2.92
C GLY A 79 10.75 -10.70 -3.91
N ASN A 80 10.41 -11.25 -5.10
CA ASN A 80 9.59 -10.57 -6.10
C ASN A 80 8.13 -11.04 -6.01
N LEU A 81 7.20 -10.12 -6.20
CA LEU A 81 5.78 -10.41 -6.24
C LEU A 81 5.48 -11.35 -7.42
N LYS A 82 4.85 -12.49 -7.13
CA LYS A 82 4.45 -13.47 -8.12
C LYS A 82 3.51 -12.82 -9.14
N THR A 83 3.77 -13.03 -10.43
CA THR A 83 2.95 -12.46 -11.52
C THR A 83 1.45 -12.78 -11.37
N LYS A 84 1.11 -13.99 -10.92
CA LYS A 84 -0.28 -14.41 -10.68
C LYS A 84 -0.98 -13.56 -9.62
N VAL A 85 -0.26 -13.20 -8.57
CA VAL A 85 -0.79 -12.37 -7.48
C VAL A 85 -0.91 -10.93 -7.95
N ARG A 86 0.08 -10.43 -8.68
CA ARG A 86 0.04 -9.11 -9.30
C ARG A 86 -1.19 -8.95 -10.19
N ASP A 87 -1.45 -9.91 -11.08
CA ASP A 87 -2.63 -9.91 -11.94
C ASP A 87 -3.93 -9.94 -11.12
N LYS A 88 -4.01 -10.76 -10.07
CA LYS A 88 -5.17 -10.80 -9.17
C LYS A 88 -5.45 -9.46 -8.50
N TYR A 89 -4.43 -8.76 -8.02
CA TYR A 89 -4.60 -7.45 -7.40
C TYR A 89 -5.01 -6.36 -8.40
N LEU A 90 -4.50 -6.44 -9.64
CA LEU A 90 -4.91 -5.53 -10.72
C LEU A 90 -6.39 -5.75 -11.07
N ASP A 91 -6.81 -7.01 -11.16
CA ASP A 91 -8.22 -7.40 -11.43
C ASP A 91 -9.16 -6.89 -10.33
N ASN A 92 -8.78 -7.09 -9.05
CA ASN A 92 -9.51 -6.54 -7.89
C ASN A 92 -9.66 -5.02 -7.95
N GLN A 93 -8.62 -4.29 -8.35
CA GLN A 93 -8.69 -2.83 -8.46
C GLN A 93 -9.57 -2.37 -9.62
N SER A 94 -9.50 -3.04 -10.78
CA SER A 94 -10.42 -2.74 -11.88
C SER A 94 -11.88 -2.98 -11.50
N ASP A 95 -12.15 -4.04 -10.74
CA ASP A 95 -13.51 -4.32 -10.24
C ASP A 95 -13.98 -3.25 -9.24
N LEU A 96 -13.10 -2.77 -8.35
CA LEU A 96 -13.39 -1.69 -7.41
C LEU A 96 -13.64 -0.36 -8.13
N GLU A 97 -12.82 0.02 -9.12
CA GLU A 97 -13.03 1.23 -9.92
C GLU A 97 -14.34 1.19 -10.71
N PHE A 98 -14.73 0.00 -11.19
CA PHE A 98 -16.00 -0.21 -11.89
C PHE A 98 -17.22 -0.13 -10.97
N LEU A 99 -17.11 -0.63 -9.74
CA LEU A 99 -18.17 -0.53 -8.72
C LEU A 99 -18.33 0.90 -8.18
N ASP A 100 -17.22 1.63 -7.96
CA ASP A 100 -17.28 3.02 -7.49
C ASP A 100 -17.84 3.97 -8.57
N SER A 101 -17.52 3.71 -9.85
CA SER A 101 -18.11 4.44 -10.97
C SER A 101 -19.64 4.27 -11.07
N ASN A 102 -20.17 3.08 -10.77
CA ASN A 102 -21.62 2.83 -10.81
C ASN A 102 -22.38 3.41 -9.60
N ASN A 103 -21.72 3.64 -8.47
CA ASN A 103 -22.38 4.18 -7.27
C ASN A 103 -22.56 5.71 -7.32
N ASN A 104 -21.96 6.40 -8.29
CA ASN A 104 -22.16 7.84 -8.52
C ASN A 104 -23.26 8.15 -9.56
N GLU A 105 -23.89 7.14 -10.16
CA GLU A 105 -24.95 7.35 -11.16
C GLU A 105 -26.37 7.26 -10.56
N ALA A 106 -26.52 7.01 -9.26
CA ALA A 106 -27.83 6.90 -8.59
C ALA A 106 -28.28 8.16 -7.82
N LYS A 107 -27.60 9.32 -7.97
CA LYS A 107 -27.97 10.58 -7.29
C LYS A 107 -28.19 11.78 -8.21
N ARG A 108 -28.57 11.56 -9.47
CA ARG A 108 -28.90 12.66 -10.41
C ARG A 108 -30.32 12.68 -10.97
N GLU A 109 -31.18 11.72 -10.64
CA GLU A 109 -32.59 11.71 -11.08
C GLU A 109 -33.59 12.03 -9.95
N ALA A 110 -33.21 12.91 -9.01
CA ALA A 110 -34.11 13.37 -7.94
C ALA A 110 -34.13 14.90 -7.76
N TYR A 111 -33.95 15.64 -8.85
CA TYR A 111 -34.39 17.03 -8.93
C TYR A 111 -35.18 17.21 -10.23
N GLU A 112 -36.49 17.13 -10.04
CA GLU A 112 -37.65 17.60 -10.85
C GLU A 112 -37.42 18.02 -12.31
#